data_AF-A0A7J9IIB3-F1
#
_entry.id   AF-A0A7J9IIB3-F1
#
_cell.length_a   1.000
_cell.length_b   1.000
_cell.length_c   1.000
_cell.angle_alpha   90.00
_cell.angle_beta   90.00
_cell.angle_gamma   90.00
#
_symmetry.space_group_name_H-M   'P 1'
#
loop_
_entity.id
_entity.type
_entity.pdbx_description
1 polymer ?
#
loop_
_entity_poly.entity_id
_entity_poly.type
_entity_poly.pdbx_seq_one_letter_code
_entity_poly.pdbx_strand_id
1 'polypeptide(L)'
;MIIEAISALKEPNGSDNRAIVGYIEQRQEVPQSFKKQLCSRLKRLVAIEKLEKVQNRYKIRKDETFGMKTTSPKQKGTKLKQSQNAGHTTCDAVEEASMTAAYLIAEAENKSFVAAEAVKEAERVSKMAEDADSLLQLAKEIFET
;
A
#
# COMPACT_ATOMS: atom_id res chain seq x y z
N MET A 1 26.04 5.60 -9.79
CA MET A 1 25.78 4.16 -9.68
C MET A 1 24.55 3.65 -10.43
N ILE A 2 23.30 3.73 -9.93
CA ILE A 2 22.15 3.14 -10.68
C ILE A 2 21.86 3.91 -11.98
N ILE A 3 21.75 5.23 -11.89
CA ILE A 3 21.56 6.10 -13.06
C ILE A 3 22.72 5.93 -14.04
N GLU A 4 23.95 5.97 -13.54
CA GLU A 4 25.17 5.73 -14.32
C GLU A 4 25.17 4.37 -15.04
N ALA A 5 24.73 3.29 -14.38
CA ALA A 5 24.60 1.98 -15.00
C ALA A 5 23.61 1.99 -16.16
N ILE A 6 22.43 2.59 -15.96
CA ILE A 6 21.41 2.71 -17.00
C ILE A 6 21.92 3.60 -18.16
N SER A 7 22.63 4.69 -17.85
CA SER A 7 23.26 5.57 -18.83
C SER A 7 24.36 4.88 -19.63
N ALA A 8 25.12 3.96 -19.01
CA ALA A 8 26.20 3.24 -19.67
C ALA A 8 25.71 2.11 -20.57
N LEU A 9 24.63 1.43 -20.16
CA LEU A 9 24.05 0.31 -20.91
C LEU A 9 23.32 0.76 -22.20
N LYS A 10 22.89 2.04 -22.28
CA LYS A 10 22.28 2.69 -23.47
C LYS A 10 21.26 1.81 -24.23
N GLU A 11 20.48 1.01 -23.53
CA GLU A 11 19.51 0.13 -24.17
C GLU A 11 18.28 0.93 -24.65
N PRO A 12 17.82 0.75 -25.91
CA PRO A 12 16.71 1.53 -26.47
C PRO A 12 15.39 1.34 -25.67
N ASN A 13 15.22 0.15 -25.10
CA ASN A 13 14.04 -0.24 -24.32
C ASN A 13 14.27 -0.10 -22.80
N GLY A 14 15.40 0.47 -22.37
CA GLY A 14 15.81 0.54 -20.97
C GLY A 14 16.49 -0.72 -20.46
N SER A 15 17.19 -0.57 -19.34
CA SER A 15 17.99 -1.64 -18.73
C SER A 15 17.15 -2.50 -17.81
N ASP A 16 17.30 -3.82 -17.89
CA ASP A 16 16.67 -4.74 -16.96
C ASP A 16 17.41 -4.77 -15.60
N ASN A 17 16.75 -5.32 -14.58
CA ASN A 17 17.36 -5.40 -13.25
C ASN A 17 18.68 -6.20 -13.27
N ARG A 18 18.74 -7.27 -14.08
CA ARG A 18 19.92 -8.14 -14.18
C ARG A 18 21.12 -7.42 -14.79
N ALA A 19 20.94 -6.65 -15.87
CA ALA A 19 22.04 -5.89 -16.46
C ALA A 19 22.53 -4.79 -15.53
N ILE A 20 21.64 -4.11 -14.80
CA ILE A 20 22.03 -3.10 -13.80
C ILE A 20 22.85 -3.73 -12.69
N VAL A 21 22.44 -4.88 -12.16
CA VAL A 21 23.19 -5.63 -11.14
C VAL A 21 24.56 -6.03 -11.69
N GLY A 22 24.61 -6.66 -12.85
CA GLY A 22 25.86 -7.15 -13.45
C GLY A 22 26.85 -6.02 -13.75
N TYR A 23 26.36 -4.88 -14.25
CA TYR A 23 27.21 -3.70 -14.47
C TYR A 23 27.82 -3.17 -13.18
N ILE A 24 27.05 -3.19 -12.09
CA ILE A 24 27.48 -2.70 -10.78
C ILE A 24 28.47 -3.67 -10.13
N GLU A 25 28.19 -4.97 -10.17
CA GLU A 25 29.07 -6.05 -9.66
C GLU A 25 30.44 -6.05 -10.35
N GLN A 26 30.50 -5.70 -11.64
CA GLN A 26 31.78 -5.59 -12.38
C GLN A 26 32.61 -4.37 -11.98
N ARG A 27 31.99 -3.33 -11.42
CA ARG A 27 32.65 -2.07 -11.07
C ARG A 27 32.95 -1.93 -9.59
N GLN A 28 32.20 -2.61 -8.74
CA GLN A 28 32.34 -2.56 -7.29
C GLN A 28 32.01 -3.91 -6.67
N GLU A 29 32.77 -4.29 -5.64
CA GLU A 29 32.39 -5.40 -4.78
C GLU A 29 31.13 -5.03 -4.00
N VAL A 30 30.01 -5.63 -4.39
CA VAL A 30 28.72 -5.39 -3.76
C VAL A 30 28.31 -6.58 -2.89
N PRO A 31 27.81 -6.34 -1.67
CA PRO A 31 27.31 -7.41 -0.81
C PRO A 31 26.15 -8.18 -1.46
N GLN A 32 25.94 -9.45 -1.06
CA GLN A 32 24.85 -10.29 -1.59
C GLN A 32 23.44 -9.68 -1.35
N SER A 33 23.29 -8.82 -0.34
CA SER A 33 22.06 -8.07 -0.06
C SER A 33 21.79 -6.92 -1.04
N PHE A 34 22.76 -6.59 -1.90
CA PHE A 34 22.67 -5.49 -2.86
C PHE A 34 21.50 -5.67 -3.82
N LYS A 35 21.18 -6.89 -4.25
CA LYS A 35 20.02 -7.13 -5.14
C LYS A 35 18.71 -6.66 -4.50
N LYS A 36 18.51 -6.95 -3.21
CA LYS A 36 17.33 -6.49 -2.44
C LYS A 36 17.34 -4.96 -2.29
N GLN A 37 18.50 -4.38 -1.95
CA GLN A 37 18.66 -2.93 -1.81
C GLN A 37 18.51 -2.19 -3.14
N LEU A 38 18.90 -2.80 -4.25
CA LEU A 38 18.77 -2.23 -5.58
C LEU A 38 17.29 -2.13 -5.97
N CYS A 39 16.49 -3.17 -5.69
CA CYS A 39 15.05 -3.14 -5.95
C CYS A 39 14.36 -1.99 -5.20
N SER A 40 14.64 -1.82 -3.90
CA SER A 40 14.04 -0.72 -3.13
C SER A 40 14.50 0.66 -3.62
N ARG A 41 15.77 0.80 -4.01
CA ARG A 41 16.30 2.03 -4.59
C ARG A 41 15.69 2.34 -5.96
N LEU A 42 15.50 1.35 -6.83
CA LEU A 42 14.83 1.50 -8.13
C LEU A 42 13.37 1.95 -7.95
N LYS A 43 12.62 1.33 -7.03
CA LYS A 43 11.25 1.76 -6.69
C LYS A 43 11.20 3.21 -6.26
N ARG A 44 12.11 3.63 -5.37
CA ARG A 44 12.21 5.03 -4.92
C ARG A 44 12.52 5.98 -6.07
N LEU A 45 13.45 5.61 -6.96
CA LEU A 45 13.83 6.41 -8.12
C LEU A 45 12.67 6.58 -9.13
N VAL A 46 11.81 5.57 -9.25
CA VAL A 46 10.58 5.63 -10.05
C VAL A 46 9.53 6.54 -9.39
N ALA A 47 9.36 6.44 -8.07
CA ALA A 47 8.42 7.29 -7.32
C ALA A 47 8.79 8.79 -7.35
N ILE A 48 10.08 9.11 -7.36
CA ILE A 48 10.57 10.49 -7.55
C ILE A 48 10.73 10.88 -9.02
N GLU A 49 10.20 10.05 -9.93
CA GLU A 49 10.14 10.32 -11.37
C GLU A 49 11.49 10.48 -12.10
N LYS A 50 12.60 10.14 -11.45
CA LYS A 50 13.93 10.14 -12.07
C LYS A 50 14.14 8.94 -13.00
N LEU A 51 13.43 7.85 -12.73
CA LEU A 51 13.39 6.68 -13.59
C LEU A 51 11.95 6.40 -14.02
N GLU A 52 11.80 5.92 -15.24
CA GLU A 52 10.57 5.37 -15.76
C GLU A 52 10.69 3.84 -15.79
N LYS A 53 9.70 3.15 -15.24
CA LYS A 53 9.61 1.69 -15.34
C LYS A 53 8.70 1.33 -16.51
N VAL A 54 9.29 0.78 -17.57
CA VAL A 54 8.57 0.27 -18.74
C VAL A 54 8.58 -1.25 -18.66
N GLN A 55 7.44 -1.84 -18.28
CA GLN A 55 7.31 -3.28 -17.96
C GLN A 55 8.31 -3.71 -16.88
N ASN A 56 9.41 -4.38 -17.26
CA ASN A 56 10.47 -4.83 -16.36
C ASN A 56 11.84 -4.18 -16.65
N ARG A 57 11.83 -3.05 -17.38
CA ARG A 57 13.02 -2.29 -17.75
C ARG A 57 12.95 -0.88 -17.18
N TYR A 58 14.10 -0.32 -16.86
CA TYR A 58 14.24 0.99 -16.26
C TYR A 58 14.91 1.94 -17.25
N LYS A 59 14.29 3.09 -17.48
CA LYS A 59 14.78 4.16 -18.36
C LYS A 59 14.97 5.43 -17.56
N ILE A 60 16.01 6.19 -17.87
CA ILE A 60 16.16 7.54 -17.33
C ILE A 60 15.17 8.43 -18.06
N ARG A 61 14.34 9.15 -17.32
CA ARG A 61 13.45 10.14 -17.91
C ARG A 61 14.31 11.26 -18.51
N LYS A 62 14.09 11.56 -19.80
CA LYS A 62 14.70 12.71 -20.48
C LYS A 62 13.93 13.96 -20.09
N ASP A 63 14.10 14.43 -18.86
CA ASP A 63 13.64 15.77 -18.50
C ASP A 63 14.84 16.71 -18.58
N GLU A 64 14.82 17.63 -19.54
CA GLU A 64 15.81 18.70 -19.72
C GLU A 64 15.79 19.74 -18.57
N THR A 65 15.07 19.49 -17.48
CA THR A 65 14.98 20.42 -16.36
C THR A 65 14.94 19.66 -15.04
N PHE A 66 16.11 19.47 -14.43
CA PHE A 66 16.22 19.29 -12.98
C PHE A 66 15.84 20.59 -12.28
N GLY A 67 14.55 20.90 -12.26
CA GLY A 67 13.94 21.98 -11.50
C GLY A 67 13.37 21.43 -10.21
N MET A 68 14.13 21.56 -9.13
CA MET A 68 13.75 21.38 -7.74
C MET A 68 12.32 21.87 -7.45
N LYS A 69 11.32 20.98 -7.41
CA LYS A 69 9.98 21.28 -6.87
C LYS A 69 9.41 20.06 -6.16
N THR A 70 9.35 20.18 -4.85
CA THR A 70 8.52 19.41 -3.92
C THR A 70 7.05 19.42 -4.37
N THR A 71 6.43 18.25 -4.55
CA THR A 71 4.98 18.08 -4.38
C THR A 71 4.65 16.63 -4.03
N SER A 72 4.21 16.42 -2.79
CA SER A 72 3.32 15.31 -2.41
C SER A 72 2.03 15.32 -3.25
N PRO A 73 1.37 14.16 -3.45
CA PRO A 73 -0.06 14.13 -3.10
C PRO A 73 -0.60 12.80 -2.55
N LYS A 74 -1.66 12.97 -1.76
CA LYS A 74 -2.59 12.00 -1.18
C LYS A 74 -3.46 11.29 -2.23
N GLN A 75 -3.77 10.02 -1.91
CA GLN A 75 -5.06 9.31 -1.99
C GLN A 75 -5.84 9.08 -3.32
N LYS A 76 -6.26 7.79 -3.42
CA LYS A 76 -7.55 7.21 -3.89
C LYS A 76 -7.87 7.18 -5.40
N GLY A 77 -8.16 5.97 -5.90
CA GLY A 77 -9.15 5.76 -6.97
C GLY A 77 -8.86 4.65 -7.99
N THR A 78 -9.33 3.44 -7.69
CA THR A 78 -10.04 2.49 -8.60
C THR A 78 -9.44 2.01 -9.96
N LYS A 79 -9.44 0.66 -10.06
CA LYS A 79 -9.68 -0.23 -11.22
C LYS A 79 -8.51 -0.67 -12.13
N LEU A 80 -8.23 -1.98 -11.98
CA LEU A 80 -7.95 -3.04 -12.97
C LEU A 80 -7.14 -2.69 -14.23
N LYS A 81 -6.03 -3.42 -14.42
CA LYS A 81 -5.92 -4.38 -15.54
C LYS A 81 -4.85 -5.45 -15.29
N GLN A 82 -5.34 -6.68 -15.32
CA GLN A 82 -4.63 -7.94 -15.42
C GLN A 82 -3.68 -7.93 -16.63
N SER A 83 -2.41 -8.30 -16.42
CA SER A 83 -1.58 -8.88 -17.46
C SER A 83 -0.75 -9.98 -16.82
N GLN A 84 -1.13 -11.20 -17.15
CA GLN A 84 -0.40 -12.42 -16.83
C GLN A 84 1.00 -12.32 -17.44
N ASN A 85 2.03 -12.45 -16.61
CA ASN A 85 3.23 -13.15 -17.02
C ASN A 85 3.83 -13.84 -15.80
N ALA A 86 3.61 -15.15 -15.77
CA ALA A 86 4.22 -16.07 -14.84
C ALA A 86 5.72 -16.12 -15.12
N GLY A 87 6.51 -15.94 -14.07
CA GLY A 87 7.96 -16.09 -14.12
C GLY A 87 8.67 -14.84 -13.64
N HIS A 88 9.19 -14.90 -12.40
CA HIS A 88 10.12 -13.94 -11.79
C HIS A 88 9.53 -12.80 -10.92
N THR A 89 8.60 -13.12 -10.01
CA THR A 89 8.08 -12.18 -8.99
C THR A 89 7.83 -12.83 -7.62
N THR A 90 8.58 -13.86 -7.26
CA THR A 90 8.31 -14.63 -6.02
C THR A 90 8.66 -13.90 -4.72
N CYS A 91 9.41 -12.78 -4.76
CA CYS A 91 9.70 -12.00 -3.56
C CYS A 91 8.79 -10.78 -3.37
N ASP A 92 8.35 -10.12 -4.46
CA ASP A 92 7.63 -8.85 -4.38
C ASP A 92 6.09 -9.03 -4.31
N ALA A 93 5.54 -10.09 -4.88
CA ALA A 93 4.09 -10.31 -4.89
C ALA A 93 3.58 -10.94 -3.58
N VAL A 94 4.38 -11.80 -2.95
CA VAL A 94 3.98 -12.50 -1.72
C VAL A 94 4.03 -11.57 -0.51
N GLU A 95 5.04 -10.69 -0.44
CA GLU A 95 5.21 -9.74 0.66
C GLU A 95 4.20 -8.58 0.59
N GLU A 96 3.84 -8.11 -0.61
CA GLU A 96 2.82 -7.07 -0.76
C GLU A 96 1.40 -7.61 -0.50
N ALA A 97 1.12 -8.83 -0.96
CA ALA A 97 -0.14 -9.51 -0.66
C ALA A 97 -0.28 -9.81 0.84
N SER A 98 0.82 -10.17 1.52
CA SER A 98 0.78 -10.43 2.97
C SER A 98 0.54 -9.17 3.79
N MET A 99 1.19 -8.04 3.45
CA MET A 99 0.94 -6.75 4.09
C MET A 99 -0.51 -6.29 3.89
N THR A 100 -1.04 -6.45 2.68
CA THR A 100 -2.43 -6.10 2.36
C THR A 100 -3.41 -6.98 3.14
N ALA A 101 -3.17 -8.30 3.19
CA ALA A 101 -4.01 -9.21 3.96
C ALA A 101 -3.98 -8.88 5.46
N ALA A 102 -2.81 -8.60 6.03
CA ALA A 102 -2.67 -8.22 7.44
C ALA A 102 -3.44 -6.92 7.76
N TYR A 103 -3.35 -5.91 6.89
CA TYR A 103 -4.10 -4.67 7.05
C TYR A 103 -5.61 -4.89 7.01
N LEU A 104 -6.10 -5.68 6.05
CA LEU A 104 -7.53 -5.99 5.92
C LEU A 104 -8.07 -6.77 7.12
N ILE A 105 -7.29 -7.72 7.66
CA ILE A 105 -7.64 -8.46 8.87
C ILE A 105 -7.78 -7.51 10.06
N ALA A 106 -6.79 -6.64 10.29
CA ALA A 106 -6.84 -5.67 11.37
C ALA A 106 -8.02 -4.69 11.23
N GLU A 107 -8.31 -4.24 10.01
CA GLU A 107 -9.46 -3.38 9.74
C GLU A 107 -10.79 -4.10 10.01
N ALA A 108 -10.91 -5.37 9.60
CA ALA A 108 -12.11 -6.18 9.83
C ALA A 108 -12.34 -6.45 11.33
N GLU A 109 -11.29 -6.80 12.07
CA GLU A 109 -11.35 -7.02 13.52
C GLU A 109 -11.77 -5.76 14.27
N ASN A 110 -11.17 -4.61 13.94
CA ASN A 110 -11.53 -3.33 14.55
C ASN A 110 -13.00 -2.96 14.26
N LYS A 111 -13.47 -3.14 13.03
CA LYS A 111 -14.87 -2.88 12.67
C LYS A 111 -15.84 -3.80 13.42
N SER A 112 -15.50 -5.08 13.54
CA SER A 112 -16.29 -6.06 14.29
C SER A 112 -16.39 -5.67 15.77
N PHE A 113 -15.27 -5.28 16.38
CA PHE A 113 -15.24 -4.82 17.77
C PHE A 113 -16.13 -3.59 18.01
N VAL A 114 -16.00 -2.56 17.15
CA VAL A 114 -16.82 -1.34 17.25
C VAL A 114 -18.30 -1.66 17.08
N ALA A 115 -18.66 -2.53 16.13
CA ALA A 115 -20.05 -2.93 15.93
C ALA A 115 -20.61 -3.70 17.14
N ALA A 116 -19.83 -4.61 17.74
CA ALA A 116 -20.24 -5.36 18.92
C ALA A 116 -20.46 -4.44 20.14
N GLU A 117 -19.56 -3.48 20.37
CA GLU A 117 -19.72 -2.49 21.45
C GLU A 117 -20.94 -1.59 21.22
N ALA A 118 -21.21 -1.19 19.97
CA ALA A 118 -22.40 -0.41 19.64
C ALA A 118 -23.70 -1.18 19.91
N VAL A 119 -23.74 -2.48 19.59
CA VAL A 119 -24.91 -3.34 19.88
C VAL A 119 -25.12 -3.48 21.38
N LYS A 120 -24.05 -3.74 22.15
CA LYS A 120 -24.12 -3.84 23.60
C LYS A 120 -24.65 -2.56 24.26
N GLU A 121 -24.21 -1.39 23.77
CA GLU A 121 -24.69 -0.11 24.26
C GLU A 121 -26.15 0.15 23.84
N ALA A 122 -26.54 -0.22 22.62
CA ALA A 122 -27.92 -0.12 22.17
C ALA A 122 -28.87 -1.00 22.99
N GLU A 123 -28.48 -2.24 23.30
CA GLU A 123 -29.24 -3.13 24.18
C GLU A 123 -29.40 -2.57 25.60
N ARG A 124 -28.31 -2.01 26.15
CA ARG A 124 -28.34 -1.33 27.45
C ARG A 124 -29.33 -0.16 27.47
N VAL A 125 -29.31 0.66 26.42
CA VAL A 125 -30.22 1.81 26.27
C VAL A 125 -31.66 1.35 26.06
N SER A 126 -31.89 0.32 25.25
CA SER A 126 -33.23 -0.26 25.02
C SER A 126 -33.86 -0.72 26.33
N LYS A 127 -33.10 -1.45 27.15
CA LYS A 127 -33.58 -1.91 28.44
C LYS A 127 -33.96 -0.76 29.38
N MET A 128 -33.15 0.30 29.43
CA MET A 128 -33.49 1.48 30.23
C MET A 128 -34.76 2.18 29.73
N ALA A 129 -35.00 2.20 28.41
CA ALA A 129 -36.21 2.76 27.84
C ALA A 129 -37.45 1.92 28.20
N GLU A 130 -37.36 0.59 28.10
CA GLU A 130 -38.44 -0.33 28.50
C GLU A 130 -38.79 -0.20 30.00
N ASP A 131 -37.77 -0.09 30.86
CA ASP A 131 -37.97 0.13 32.30
C ASP A 131 -38.66 1.49 32.58
N ALA A 132 -38.28 2.54 31.85
CA ALA A 132 -38.88 3.87 31.98
C ALA A 132 -40.34 3.90 31.50
N ASP A 133 -40.65 3.23 30.38
CA ASP A 133 -42.01 3.11 29.86
C ASP A 133 -42.90 2.31 30.81
N SER A 134 -42.37 1.23 31.41
CA SER A 134 -43.07 0.43 32.42
C SER A 134 -43.42 1.26 33.66
N LEU A 135 -42.46 2.07 34.15
CA LEU A 135 -42.70 2.96 35.29
C LEU A 135 -43.74 4.04 34.96
N LEU A 136 -43.70 4.61 33.75
CA LEU A 136 -44.67 5.58 33.28
C LEU A 136 -46.07 4.99 33.19
N GLN A 137 -46.19 3.76 32.69
CA GLN A 137 -47.47 3.05 32.60
C GLN A 137 -48.07 2.80 33.98
N LEU A 138 -47.26 2.34 34.94
CA LEU A 138 -47.69 2.17 36.34
C LEU A 138 -48.18 3.49 36.96
N ALA A 139 -47.44 4.58 36.74
CA ALA A 139 -47.85 5.89 37.25
C ALA A 139 -49.21 6.32 36.69
N LYS A 140 -49.46 6.12 35.39
CA LYS A 140 -50.76 6.41 34.78
C LYS A 140 -51.89 5.61 35.40
N GLU A 141 -51.69 4.30 35.59
CA GLU A 141 -52.70 3.43 36.23
C GLU A 141 -53.07 3.90 37.65
N ILE A 142 -52.08 4.38 38.42
CA ILE A 142 -52.32 4.94 39.77
C ILE A 142 -53.12 6.24 39.72
N PHE A 143 -52.91 7.10 38.71
CA PHE A 143 -53.62 8.37 38.59
C PHE A 143 -55.00 8.25 37.93
N GLU A 144 -55.25 7.17 37.17
CA GLU A 144 -56.55 6.88 36.55
C GLU A 144 -57.48 6.02 37.44
N THR A 145 -57.01 5.58 38.61
CA THR A 145 -57.83 4.94 39.67
C THR A 145 -58.28 5.92 40.75
#